data_AF-A0A9P5VSM2-F1
#
_entry.id   AF-A0A9P5VSM2-F1
#
_cell.length_a   1.000
_cell.length_b   1.000
_cell.length_c   1.000
_cell.angle_alpha   90.00
_cell.angle_beta   90.00
_cell.angle_gamma   90.00
#
_symmetry.space_group_name_H-M   'P 1'
#
loop_
_entity.id
_entity.type
_entity.pdbx_description
1 polymer ?
#
loop_
_entity_poly.entity_id
_entity_poly.type
_entity_poly.pdbx_seq_one_letter_code
_entity_poly.pdbx_strand_id
1 'polypeptide(L)'
;PSVTPGRINMSVSVPLRKQLFVLEWKSIQIDYIKIGSGSRLKRANVLAEVPDAEAVLDLKFRNVKFRTGQTIRDWILSGPKGGKQYSPQQQLRDYVQSPEIEKWRKDGYTVTPVLAAVVGSRHILLWDLDGDALDESPRLAF
;
A
#
# COMPACT_ATOMS: atom_id res chain seq x y z
N PRO A 1 3.00 -27.65 -0.46
CA PRO A 1 2.67 -26.52 -1.35
C PRO A 1 1.68 -25.56 -0.67
N SER A 2 2.19 -24.54 0.01
CA SER A 2 1.37 -23.47 0.60
C SER A 2 1.21 -22.35 -0.41
N VAL A 3 0.01 -22.25 -1.00
CA VAL A 3 -0.34 -21.17 -1.92
C VAL A 3 -0.66 -19.93 -1.10
N THR A 4 0.33 -19.06 -0.89
CA THR A 4 0.11 -17.72 -0.36
C THR A 4 -0.59 -16.88 -1.43
N PRO A 5 -1.80 -16.35 -1.21
CA PRO A 5 -2.48 -15.58 -2.24
C PRO A 5 -1.72 -14.28 -2.59
N GLY A 6 -1.35 -14.16 -3.87
CA GLY A 6 -1.38 -12.90 -4.63
C GLY A 6 -0.33 -11.84 -4.32
N ARG A 7 0.95 -12.21 -4.18
CA ARG A 7 2.03 -11.21 -4.24
C ARG A 7 2.51 -11.06 -5.69
N ILE A 8 2.22 -9.92 -6.31
CA ILE A 8 2.82 -9.53 -7.59
C ILE A 8 3.97 -8.58 -7.26
N ASN A 9 5.20 -9.03 -7.47
CA ASN A 9 6.37 -8.17 -7.39
C ASN A 9 6.55 -7.49 -8.76
N MET A 10 6.50 -6.17 -8.79
CA MET A 10 6.86 -5.39 -9.98
C MET A 10 8.20 -4.70 -9.71
N SER A 11 9.22 -5.09 -10.46
CA SER A 11 10.50 -4.38 -10.51
C SER A 11 10.59 -3.63 -11.84
N VAL A 12 10.81 -2.32 -11.75
CA VAL A 12 11.11 -1.48 -12.91
C VAL A 12 12.56 -1.04 -12.78
N SER A 13 13.40 -1.51 -13.70
CA SER A 13 14.78 -1.05 -13.81
C SER A 13 14.87 -0.01 -14.92
N VAL A 14 15.51 1.13 -14.61
CA VAL A 14 15.83 2.16 -15.62
C VAL A 14 17.33 2.06 -15.88
N PRO A 15 17.77 1.41 -16.98
CA PRO A 15 19.16 1.01 -17.18
C PRO A 15 20.14 2.20 -17.22
N LEU A 16 19.65 3.38 -17.62
CA LEU A 16 20.44 4.59 -17.74
C LEU A 16 20.85 5.20 -16.39
N ARG A 17 20.31 4.73 -15.26
CA ARG A 17 20.55 5.33 -13.93
C ARG A 17 20.83 4.34 -12.79
N LYS A 18 20.97 3.02 -13.05
CA LYS A 18 21.04 1.97 -12.01
C LYS A 18 20.03 2.21 -10.86
N GLN A 19 18.80 2.57 -11.22
CA GLN A 19 17.72 2.75 -10.27
C GLN A 19 16.84 1.51 -10.26
N LEU A 20 16.52 1.04 -9.05
CA LEU A 20 15.60 -0.06 -8.83
C LEU A 20 14.47 0.41 -7.92
N PHE A 21 13.25 0.42 -8.45
CA PHE A 21 12.05 0.63 -7.64
C PHE A 21 11.53 -0.72 -7.13
N VAL A 22 11.31 -0.81 -5.82
CA VAL A 22 10.72 -1.97 -5.17
C VAL A 22 9.33 -1.58 -4.67
N LEU A 23 8.29 -2.07 -5.35
CA LEU A 23 6.91 -1.66 -5.06
C LEU A 23 6.15 -2.71 -4.26
N GLU A 24 5.56 -2.29 -3.14
CA GLU A 24 4.51 -3.03 -2.44
C GLU A 24 3.15 -2.45 -2.84
N TRP A 25 2.35 -3.24 -3.58
CA TRP A 25 1.09 -2.76 -4.16
C TRP A 25 -0.13 -3.32 -3.43
N LYS A 26 -0.97 -2.42 -2.91
CA LYS A 26 -2.24 -2.76 -2.27
C LYS A 26 -3.41 -2.19 -3.05
N SER A 27 -4.39 -3.04 -3.35
CA SER A 27 -5.68 -2.62 -3.92
C SER A 27 -6.78 -2.74 -2.86
N ILE A 28 -7.39 -1.62 -2.51
CA ILE A 28 -8.52 -1.52 -1.59
C ILE A 28 -9.77 -1.24 -2.42
N GLN A 29 -10.55 -2.28 -2.68
CA GLN A 29 -11.78 -2.15 -3.47
C GLN A 29 -12.82 -1.29 -2.75
N ILE A 30 -13.59 -0.51 -3.51
CA ILE A 30 -14.63 0.38 -2.98
C ILE A 30 -15.61 -0.36 -2.06
N ASP A 31 -15.92 -1.63 -2.34
CA ASP A 31 -16.84 -2.45 -1.55
C ASP A 31 -16.42 -2.63 -0.10
N TYR A 32 -15.12 -2.55 0.15
CA TYR A 32 -14.52 -2.72 1.45
C TYR A 32 -14.36 -1.43 2.23
N ILE A 33 -14.71 -0.28 1.66
CA ILE A 33 -14.57 1.03 2.30
C ILE A 33 -15.92 1.48 2.86
N LYS A 34 -15.95 1.90 4.12
CA LYS A 34 -17.12 2.50 4.76
C LYS A 34 -17.29 3.95 4.27
N ILE A 35 -17.83 4.09 3.06
CA ILE A 35 -18.09 5.39 2.42
C ILE A 35 -19.41 5.39 1.66
N GLY A 36 -20.20 6.45 1.87
CA GLY A 36 -21.51 6.66 1.24
C GLY A 36 -22.50 5.51 1.44
N SER A 37 -23.60 5.58 0.70
CA SER A 37 -24.60 4.51 0.58
C SER A 37 -25.03 4.35 -0.87
N GLY A 38 -25.68 3.23 -1.19
CA GLY A 38 -26.16 2.94 -2.56
C GLY A 38 -25.14 2.23 -3.45
N SER A 39 -25.25 2.46 -4.76
CA SER A 39 -24.47 1.74 -5.78
C SER A 39 -22.97 2.02 -5.69
N ARG A 40 -22.15 1.13 -6.27
CA ARG A 40 -20.69 1.32 -6.38
C ARG A 40 -20.32 2.65 -7.01
N LEU A 41 -21.03 3.07 -8.06
CA LEU A 41 -20.80 4.34 -8.74
C LEU A 41 -21.04 5.54 -7.82
N LYS A 42 -22.16 5.56 -7.08
CA LYS A 42 -22.45 6.65 -6.12
C LYS A 42 -21.37 6.75 -5.06
N ARG A 43 -20.95 5.61 -4.51
CA ARG A 43 -19.88 5.55 -3.50
C ARG A 43 -18.52 5.96 -4.04
N ALA A 44 -18.20 5.60 -5.29
CA ALA A 44 -16.98 6.03 -5.96
C ALA A 44 -16.98 7.55 -6.23
N ASN A 45 -18.13 8.14 -6.54
CA ASN A 45 -18.24 9.61 -6.65
C ASN A 45 -18.03 10.28 -5.29
N VAL A 46 -18.63 9.76 -4.21
CA VAL A 46 -18.35 10.29 -2.85
C VAL A 46 -16.88 10.15 -2.49
N LEU A 47 -16.23 9.04 -2.88
CA LEU A 47 -14.79 8.87 -2.66
C LEU A 47 -13.96 9.90 -3.42
N ALA A 48 -14.35 10.26 -4.64
CA ALA A 48 -13.64 11.25 -5.45
C ALA A 48 -13.63 12.66 -4.80
N GLU A 49 -14.64 12.97 -3.99
CA GLU A 49 -14.73 14.25 -3.25
C GLU A 49 -13.94 14.25 -1.93
N VAL A 50 -13.25 13.16 -1.57
CA VAL A 50 -12.38 13.13 -0.39
C VAL A 50 -11.14 13.98 -0.68
N PRO A 51 -10.86 15.03 0.14
CA PRO A 51 -10.05 16.16 -0.28
C PRO A 51 -8.55 15.88 -0.35
N ASP A 52 -8.04 14.99 0.50
CA ASP A 52 -6.62 14.77 0.66
C ASP A 52 -6.29 13.35 1.14
N ALA A 53 -5.00 13.03 1.12
CA ALA A 53 -4.45 11.77 1.56
C ALA A 53 -4.82 11.40 3.01
N GLU A 54 -4.82 12.37 3.92
CA GLU A 54 -5.09 12.14 5.34
C GLU A 54 -6.56 11.74 5.54
N ALA A 55 -7.49 12.42 4.86
CA ALA A 55 -8.89 12.07 4.85
C ALA A 55 -9.16 10.69 4.22
N VAL A 56 -8.41 10.31 3.17
CA VAL A 56 -8.48 8.94 2.62
C VAL A 56 -7.97 7.92 3.64
N LEU A 57 -6.90 8.22 4.36
CA LEU A 57 -6.30 7.33 5.35
C LEU A 57 -7.21 7.04 6.54
N ASP A 58 -8.05 7.99 6.91
CA ASP A 58 -9.01 7.87 8.01
C ASP A 58 -10.29 7.09 7.64
N LEU A 59 -10.47 6.78 6.35
CA LEU A 59 -11.56 5.91 5.90
C LEU A 59 -11.43 4.53 6.54
N LYS A 60 -12.57 3.98 6.97
CA LYS A 60 -12.63 2.68 7.66
C LYS A 60 -13.01 1.56 6.73
N PHE A 61 -12.51 0.36 6.99
CA PHE A 61 -12.98 -0.83 6.30
C PHE A 61 -14.40 -1.24 6.75
N ARG A 62 -15.22 -1.67 5.81
CA ARG A 62 -16.56 -2.24 6.03
C ARG A 62 -16.56 -3.71 5.65
N ASN A 63 -17.12 -4.56 6.52
CA ASN A 63 -17.43 -5.97 6.23
C ASN A 63 -16.23 -6.78 5.69
N VAL A 64 -15.01 -6.51 6.17
CA VAL A 64 -13.82 -7.27 5.80
C VAL A 64 -13.28 -7.99 7.03
N LYS A 65 -13.18 -9.32 6.93
CA LYS A 65 -12.61 -10.15 7.99
C LYS A 65 -11.25 -9.59 8.43
N PHE A 66 -11.08 -9.44 9.74
CA PHE A 66 -9.87 -8.90 10.39
C PHE A 66 -9.55 -7.41 10.12
N ARG A 67 -10.35 -6.69 9.33
CA ARG A 67 -10.13 -5.26 9.06
C ARG A 67 -11.33 -4.38 9.40
N THR A 68 -12.52 -4.96 9.62
CA THR A 68 -13.74 -4.18 9.89
C THR A 68 -13.54 -3.13 10.99
N GLY A 69 -13.92 -1.89 10.65
CA GLY A 69 -13.84 -0.72 11.52
C GLY A 69 -12.42 -0.17 11.75
N GLN A 70 -11.38 -0.84 11.24
CA GLN A 70 -10.01 -0.32 11.19
C GLN A 70 -9.91 0.76 10.11
N THR A 71 -9.10 1.80 10.32
CA THR A 71 -8.79 2.79 9.28
C THR A 71 -7.85 2.20 8.23
N ILE A 72 -7.74 2.84 7.06
CA ILE A 72 -6.74 2.47 6.07
C ILE A 72 -5.34 2.66 6.67
N ARG A 73 -5.10 3.78 7.39
CA ARG A 73 -3.84 4.06 8.10
C ARG A 73 -3.43 2.91 9.03
N ASP A 74 -4.31 2.53 9.95
CA ASP A 74 -4.02 1.49 10.95
C ASP A 74 -3.70 0.15 10.27
N TRP A 75 -4.37 -0.15 9.16
CA TRP A 75 -4.09 -1.36 8.42
C TRP A 75 -2.72 -1.31 7.72
N ILE A 76 -2.35 -0.17 7.10
CA ILE A 76 -1.05 0.02 6.45
C ILE A 76 0.10 -0.10 7.46
N LEU A 77 -0.02 0.53 8.62
CA LEU A 77 1.04 0.62 9.63
C LEU A 77 1.09 -0.62 10.53
N SER A 78 -0.06 -1.06 11.04
CA SER A 78 -0.15 -2.09 12.08
C SER A 78 -0.70 -3.43 11.60
N GLY A 79 -1.20 -3.52 10.37
CA GLY A 79 -1.71 -4.76 9.79
C GLY A 79 -3.12 -5.13 10.29
N PRO A 80 -3.66 -6.29 9.88
CA PRO A 80 -5.01 -6.71 10.26
C PRO A 80 -5.17 -6.94 11.76
N LYS A 81 -6.36 -6.62 12.30
CA LYS A 81 -6.75 -6.96 13.68
C LYS A 81 -6.59 -8.47 13.93
N GLY A 82 -5.92 -8.81 15.03
CA GLY A 82 -5.64 -10.19 15.41
C GLY A 82 -4.21 -10.66 15.10
N GLY A 83 -3.34 -9.80 14.56
CA GLY A 83 -1.87 -9.93 14.64
C GLY A 83 -1.23 -11.09 13.86
N LYS A 84 -2.01 -11.87 13.10
CA LYS A 84 -1.49 -13.04 12.36
C LYS A 84 -0.86 -12.71 11.01
N GLN A 85 -0.97 -11.47 10.53
CA GLN A 85 -0.48 -11.05 9.24
C GLN A 85 0.31 -9.75 9.39
N TYR A 86 1.45 -9.66 8.71
CA TYR A 86 2.27 -8.46 8.66
C TYR A 86 1.51 -7.28 8.06
N SER A 87 1.81 -6.08 8.55
CA SER A 87 1.34 -4.85 7.93
C SER A 87 1.95 -4.68 6.53
N PRO A 88 1.28 -3.96 5.62
CA PRO A 88 1.86 -3.56 4.34
C PRO A 88 3.24 -2.88 4.48
N GLN A 89 3.45 -2.01 5.47
CA GLN A 89 4.77 -1.46 5.78
C GLN A 89 5.79 -2.56 6.11
N GLN A 90 5.42 -3.48 7.00
CA GLN A 90 6.30 -4.57 7.39
C GLN A 90 6.63 -5.49 6.21
N GLN A 91 5.67 -5.80 5.35
CA GLN A 91 5.89 -6.60 4.14
C GLN A 91 6.91 -5.95 3.21
N LEU A 92 6.81 -4.63 2.97
CA LEU A 92 7.77 -3.90 2.15
C LEU A 92 9.15 -3.90 2.80
N ARG A 93 9.25 -3.51 4.08
CA ARG A 93 10.52 -3.45 4.81
C ARG A 93 11.25 -4.80 4.80
N ASP A 94 10.54 -5.88 5.17
CA ASP A 94 11.14 -7.21 5.26
C ASP A 94 11.62 -7.69 3.88
N TYR A 95 10.94 -7.31 2.79
CA TYR A 95 11.41 -7.62 1.43
C TYR A 95 12.61 -6.78 1.00
N VAL A 96 12.63 -5.50 1.35
CA VAL A 96 13.74 -4.58 1.05
C VAL A 96 15.01 -5.01 1.76
N GLN A 97 14.89 -5.70 2.90
CA GLN A 97 15.99 -6.33 3.64
C GLN A 97 16.34 -7.75 3.14
N SER A 98 15.64 -8.27 2.13
CA SER A 98 15.90 -9.62 1.63
C SER A 98 17.26 -9.75 0.92
N PRO A 99 17.85 -10.95 0.89
CA PRO A 99 19.12 -11.20 0.18
C PRO A 99 19.08 -10.83 -1.31
N GLU A 100 17.91 -10.91 -1.94
CA GLU A 100 17.72 -10.53 -3.34
C GLU A 100 17.96 -9.03 -3.55
N ILE A 101 17.33 -8.18 -2.75
CA ILE A 101 17.50 -6.71 -2.85
C ILE A 101 18.92 -6.31 -2.45
N GLU A 102 19.51 -7.01 -1.49
CA GLU A 102 20.89 -6.77 -1.08
C GLU A 102 21.90 -7.05 -2.20
N LYS A 103 21.64 -8.05 -3.06
CA LYS A 103 22.45 -8.29 -4.25
C LYS A 103 22.39 -7.09 -5.21
N TRP A 104 21.21 -6.53 -5.45
CA TRP A 104 21.07 -5.35 -6.31
C TRP A 104 21.81 -4.13 -5.77
N ARG A 105 21.80 -3.91 -4.45
CA ARG A 105 22.61 -2.85 -3.82
C ARG A 105 24.10 -3.06 -4.09
N LYS A 106 24.60 -4.29 -3.92
CA LYS A 106 26.00 -4.65 -4.21
C LYS A 106 26.38 -4.48 -5.68
N ASP A 107 25.43 -4.68 -6.59
CA ASP A 107 25.60 -4.44 -8.02
C ASP A 107 25.56 -2.92 -8.39
N GLY A 108 25.43 -2.06 -7.38
CA GLY A 108 25.49 -0.60 -7.49
C GLY A 108 24.15 0.05 -7.83
N TYR A 109 23.03 -0.62 -7.58
CA TYR A 109 21.71 -0.02 -7.76
C TYR A 109 21.31 0.85 -6.57
N THR A 110 20.78 2.04 -6.85
CA THR A 110 20.02 2.82 -5.88
C THR A 110 18.62 2.22 -5.76
N VAL A 111 18.35 1.59 -4.62
CA VAL A 111 17.06 0.95 -4.33
C VAL A 111 16.12 1.99 -3.73
N THR A 112 14.97 2.20 -4.37
CA THR A 112 13.90 3.09 -3.89
C THR A 112 12.67 2.25 -3.56
N PRO A 113 12.45 1.93 -2.27
CA PRO A 113 11.27 1.20 -1.83
C PRO A 113 10.04 2.10 -1.75
N VAL A 114 8.95 1.67 -2.38
CA VAL A 114 7.69 2.44 -2.48
C VAL A 114 6.51 1.57 -2.09
N LEU A 115 5.64 2.07 -1.21
CA LEU A 115 4.33 1.48 -0.97
C LEU A 115 3.28 2.24 -1.78
N ALA A 116 2.50 1.51 -2.57
CA ALA A 116 1.39 2.06 -3.34
C ALA A 116 0.06 1.45 -2.88
N ALA A 117 -0.89 2.29 -2.47
CA ALA A 117 -2.24 1.86 -2.14
C ALA A 117 -3.27 2.52 -3.07
N VAL A 118 -3.92 1.72 -3.90
CA VAL A 118 -5.02 2.17 -4.75
C VAL A 118 -6.34 1.98 -4.01
N VAL A 119 -7.02 3.08 -3.74
CA VAL A 119 -8.24 3.14 -2.92
C VAL A 119 -9.44 3.42 -3.81
N GLY A 120 -10.34 2.44 -3.88
CA GLY A 120 -11.61 2.52 -4.60
C GLY A 120 -11.50 2.87 -6.09
N SER A 121 -10.33 2.65 -6.71
CA SER A 121 -9.99 3.08 -8.08
C SER A 121 -10.09 4.59 -8.31
N ARG A 122 -9.97 5.40 -7.25
CA ARG A 122 -10.07 6.86 -7.31
C ARG A 122 -8.85 7.58 -6.74
N HIS A 123 -8.21 7.01 -5.73
CA HIS A 123 -7.05 7.61 -5.07
C HIS A 123 -5.88 6.64 -5.11
N ILE A 124 -4.69 7.13 -5.45
CA ILE A 124 -3.44 6.37 -5.33
C ILE A 124 -2.59 7.06 -4.27
N LEU A 125 -2.35 6.36 -3.16
CA LEU A 125 -1.48 6.83 -2.09
C LEU A 125 -0.10 6.22 -2.28
N LEU A 126 0.94 7.05 -2.27
CA LEU A 126 2.33 6.65 -2.46
C LEU A 126 3.17 7.08 -1.25
N TRP A 127 3.85 6.12 -0.65
CA TRP A 127 4.88 6.36 0.38
C TRP A 127 6.23 5.91 -0.12
N ASP A 128 7.26 6.69 0.15
CA ASP A 128 8.62 6.17 0.15
C ASP A 128 8.88 5.53 1.53
N LEU A 129 9.67 4.46 1.56
CA LEU A 129 10.14 3.86 2.82
C LEU A 129 11.55 4.38 3.09
N ASP A 130 11.69 5.20 4.14
CA ASP A 130 12.98 5.68 4.63
C ASP A 130 13.44 4.83 5.82
N GLY A 131 14.50 4.06 5.62
CA GLY A 131 14.96 3.04 6.56
C GLY A 131 13.89 1.98 6.83
N ASP A 132 13.32 2.00 8.04
CA ASP A 132 12.34 1.02 8.53
C ASP A 132 10.89 1.55 8.60
N ALA A 133 10.70 2.84 8.28
CA ALA A 133 9.41 3.52 8.40
C ALA A 133 8.97 4.12 7.07
N LEU A 134 7.65 4.16 6.85
CA LEU A 134 7.09 4.97 5.77
C LEU A 134 7.19 6.44 6.17
N ASP A 135 7.31 7.33 5.19
CA ASP A 135 7.15 8.76 5.40
C ASP A 135 5.84 9.08 6.16
N GLU A 136 5.84 10.17 6.93
CA GLU A 136 4.71 10.54 7.81
C GLU A 136 3.37 10.64 7.06
N SER A 137 3.39 11.16 5.83
CA SER A 137 2.20 11.32 4.98
C SER A 137 2.47 10.84 3.56
N PRO A 138 1.53 10.09 2.94
CA PRO A 138 1.67 9.72 1.54
C PRO A 138 1.44 10.92 0.63
N ARG A 139 2.06 10.84 -0.55
CA ARG A 139 1.67 11.66 -1.69
C ARG A 139 0.40 11.09 -2.30
N LEU A 140 -0.58 11.95 -2.58
CA LEU A 140 -1.74 11.59 -3.38
C LEU A 140 -1.40 11.77 -4.86
N ALA A 141 -1.50 10.69 -5.63
CA ALA A 141 -1.41 10.74 -7.08
C ALA A 141 -2.82 10.69 -7.69
N PHE A 142 -3.06 11.58 -8.65
CA PHE A 142 -4.33 11.76 -9.37
C PHE A 142 -4.32 11.00 -10.70
#